data_AF-A0A6J1MM74-F1
#
_entry.id   AF-A0A6J1MM74-F1
#
_cell.length_a   1.000
_cell.length_b   1.000
_cell.length_c   1.000
_cell.angle_alpha   90.00
_cell.angle_beta   90.00
_cell.angle_gamma   90.00
#
_symmetry.space_group_name_H-M   'P 1'
#
loop_
_entity.id
_entity.type
_entity.pdbx_description
1 polymer ?
#
loop_
_entity_poly.entity_id
_entity_poly.type
_entity_poly.pdbx_seq_one_letter_code
_entity_poly.pdbx_strand_id
1 'polypeptide(L)' 'MADTSNKETSVTKVPMIYVCGECHRENEIKSRDPIRCRECGYRIMYKKRTKRLVVFDAR' A
#
# COMPACT_ATOMS: atom_id res chain seq x y z
N MET A 1 5.30 38.76 17.25
CA MET A 1 4.87 37.44 17.74
C MET A 1 5.18 36.42 16.67
N ALA A 2 5.82 35.32 17.04
CA ALA A 2 6.22 34.25 16.14
C ALA A 2 5.08 33.23 16.02
N ASP A 3 4.63 32.93 14.81
CA ASP A 3 3.88 31.71 14.53
C ASP A 3 4.75 30.80 13.65
N THR A 4 5.31 29.82 14.34
CA THR A 4 5.93 28.63 13.77
C THR A 4 4.83 27.60 13.62
N SER A 5 4.70 27.00 12.43
CA SER A 5 4.07 25.70 12.06
C SER A 5 3.43 25.87 10.68
N ASN A 6 3.72 25.11 9.63
CA ASN A 6 3.92 23.67 9.58
C ASN A 6 4.61 23.32 8.25
N LYS A 7 5.85 22.83 8.27
CA LYS A 7 6.57 22.36 7.08
C LYS A 7 6.26 20.88 6.89
N GLU A 8 5.09 20.56 6.33
CA GLU A 8 4.82 19.21 5.86
C GLU A 8 5.70 18.94 4.63
N THR A 9 6.80 18.23 4.85
CA THR A 9 7.61 17.68 3.77
C THR A 9 6.75 16.74 2.93
N SER A 10 6.51 17.15 1.69
CA SER A 10 5.76 16.42 0.67
C SER A 10 6.52 15.16 0.23
N VAL A 11 6.56 14.14 1.08
CA VAL A 11 6.95 12.80 0.66
C VAL A 11 5.80 12.28 -0.21
N THR A 12 6.02 12.23 -1.53
CA THR A 12 5.08 11.68 -2.51
C THR A 12 4.72 10.25 -2.11
N LYS A 13 3.56 10.06 -1.48
CA LYS A 13 3.10 8.75 -1.02
C LYS A 13 2.74 7.93 -2.26
N VAL A 14 3.62 7.02 -2.66
CA VAL A 14 3.34 6.07 -3.73
C VAL A 14 2.10 5.25 -3.34
N PRO A 15 1.08 5.16 -4.21
CA PRO A 15 -0.10 4.36 -3.92
C PRO A 15 0.30 2.89 -3.70
N MET A 16 -0.16 2.29 -2.59
CA MET A 16 0.08 0.88 -2.30
C MET A 16 -0.96 0.01 -3.00
N ILE A 17 -0.47 -0.95 -3.78
CA ILE A 17 -1.29 -1.92 -4.51
C ILE A 17 -1.34 -3.22 -3.70
N TYR A 18 -2.56 -3.66 -3.41
CA TYR A 18 -2.86 -4.93 -2.75
C TYR A 18 -3.48 -5.91 -3.73
N VAL A 19 -3.29 -7.21 -3.51
CA VAL A 19 -3.85 -8.28 -4.33
C VAL A 19 -4.91 -9.00 -3.52
N CYS A 20 -6.12 -9.14 -4.05
CA CYS A 20 -7.19 -9.88 -3.39
C CYS A 20 -6.86 -11.37 -3.28
N GLY A 21 -7.18 -12.01 -2.15
CA GLY A 21 -6.90 -13.44 -1.95
C GLY A 21 -7.75 -14.40 -2.79
N GLU A 22 -8.97 -14.01 -3.15
CA GLU A 22 -9.87 -14.87 -3.94
C GLU A 22 -9.73 -14.62 -5.44
N CYS A 23 -9.96 -13.36 -5.86
CA CYS A 23 -9.98 -13.02 -7.27
C CYS A 23 -8.63 -12.59 -7.85
N HIS A 24 -7.58 -12.52 -7.03
CA HIS A 24 -6.21 -12.19 -7.45
C HIS A 24 -6.05 -10.84 -8.17
N ARG A 25 -7.04 -9.96 -8.05
CA ARG A 25 -7.05 -8.64 -8.70
C ARG A 25 -6.37 -7.60 -7.84
N GLU A 26 -5.75 -6.65 -8.52
CA GLU A 26 -5.03 -5.54 -7.92
C GLU A 26 -6.04 -4.47 -7.45
N ASN A 27 -5.89 -4.03 -6.21
CA ASN A 27 -6.74 -3.02 -5.60
C ASN A 27 -5.86 -1.94 -4.95
N GLU A 28 -6.10 -0.69 -5.30
CA GLU A 28 -5.47 0.47 -4.68
C GLU A 28 -6.26 0.87 -3.44
N ILE A 29 -5.65 0.73 -2.26
CA ILE A 29 -6.26 1.06 -0.98
C ILE A 29 -5.42 2.14 -0.31
N LYS A 30 -6.03 3.27 0.04
CA LYS A 30 -5.35 4.35 0.79
C LYS A 30 -5.42 4.07 2.29
N SER A 31 -4.56 4.74 3.04
CA SER A 31 -4.62 4.71 4.51
C SER A 31 -5.99 5.19 4.99
N ARG A 32 -6.63 4.43 5.89
CA ARG A 32 -7.99 4.63 6.43
C ARG A 32 -9.16 4.15 5.56
N ASP A 33 -8.93 3.71 4.33
CA ASP A 33 -9.99 3.11 3.52
C ASP A 33 -10.36 1.70 4.05
N PRO A 34 -11.63 1.28 3.96
CA PRO A 34 -12.06 -0.05 4.38
C PRO A 34 -11.46 -1.14 3.48
N ILE A 35 -10.97 -2.21 4.09
CA ILE A 35 -10.37 -3.35 3.36
C ILE A 35 -11.49 -4.19 2.74
N ARG A 36 -11.79 -3.91 1.47
CA ARG A 36 -12.75 -4.67 0.64
C ARG A 36 -12.29 -4.70 -0.81
N CYS A 37 -12.36 -5.87 -1.44
CA CYS A 37 -12.18 -5.97 -2.88
C CYS A 37 -13.37 -5.34 -3.61
N ARG A 38 -13.09 -4.49 -4.60
CA ARG A 38 -14.12 -3.79 -5.39
C ARG A 38 -14.97 -4.73 -6.24
N GLU A 39 -14.43 -5.89 -6.60
CA GLU A 39 -15.10 -6.79 -7.56
C GLU A 39 -15.73 -8.03 -6.93
N CYS A 40 -15.23 -8.53 -5.79
CA CYS A 40 -15.78 -9.72 -5.13
C CYS A 40 -16.24 -9.47 -3.68
N GLY A 41 -16.01 -8.29 -3.11
CA GLY A 41 -16.38 -7.99 -1.72
C GLY A 41 -15.55 -8.72 -0.64
N TYR A 42 -14.60 -9.56 -1.04
CA TYR A 42 -13.70 -10.27 -0.12
C TYR A 42 -12.82 -9.29 0.67
N ARG A 43 -12.48 -9.65 1.91
CA ARG A 43 -11.84 -8.75 2.89
C ARG A 43 -10.37 -9.09 3.17
N ILE A 44 -9.85 -10.19 2.65
CA ILE A 44 -8.44 -10.56 2.82
C ILE A 44 -7.68 -10.15 1.56
N MET A 45 -6.59 -9.40 1.78
CA MET A 45 -5.69 -8.95 0.72
C MET A 45 -4.24 -9.16 1.10
N TYR A 46 -3.42 -9.49 0.10
CA TYR A 46 -1.97 -9.63 0.19
C TYR A 46 -1.28 -8.38 -0.32
N LYS A 47 -0.15 -8.03 0.28
CA LYS A 47 0.70 -6.94 -0.21
C LYS A 47 1.55 -7.44 -1.38
N LYS A 48 1.62 -6.67 -2.47
CA LYS A 48 2.46 -7.03 -3.63
C LYS A 48 3.95 -7.07 -3.23
N ARG A 49 4.70 -8.01 -3.81
CA ARG A 49 6.16 -8.13 -3.61
C ARG A 49 6.86 -6.81 -3.97
N THR A 50 7.94 -6.50 -3.26
CA THR A 50 8.76 -5.33 -3.57
C THR A 50 9.42 -5.47 -4.95
N LYS A 51 9.49 -4.37 -5.71
CA LYS A 51 10.27 -4.30 -6.97
C LYS A 51 11.79 -4.20 -6.75
N ARG A 52 12.24 -4.04 -5.51
CA ARG A 52 13.65 -3.98 -5.15
C ARG A 52 14.28 -5.37 -5.33
N LEU A 53 15.50 -5.40 -5.85
CA LEU A 53 16.31 -6.62 -5.93
C LEU A 53 16.55 -7.16 -4.52
N VAL A 54 16.26 -8.44 -4.32
CA VAL A 54 16.55 -9.14 -3.08
C VAL A 54 17.52 -10.26 -3.43
N VAL A 55 18.73 -10.17 -2.87
CA VAL A 55 19.80 -11.17 -3.04
C VAL A 55 19.87 -11.97 -1.76
N PHE A 56 19.86 -13.30 -1.90
CA PHE A 56 20.00 -14.23 -0.78
C PHE A 56 21.30 -15.02 -0.97
N ASP A 57 22.05 -15.23 0.10
CA ASP A 57 23.18 -16.18 0.13
C ASP A 57 22.64 -17.57 0.52
N ALA A 58 23.17 -18.63 -0.07
CA ALA A 58 22.65 -20.00 0.07
C ALA A 58 23.30 -20.78 1.22
N ARG A 59 23.77 -20.07 2.25
CA ARG A 59 24.44 -20.65 3.41
C ARG A 59 23.46 -21.14 4.47
#